data_AF-A0A2G3AMN1-F1
#
_entry.id   AF-A0A2G3AMN1-F1
#
_cell.length_a   1.000
_cell.length_b   1.000
_cell.length_c   1.000
_cell.angle_alpha   90.00
_cell.angle_beta   90.00
_cell.angle_gamma   90.00
#
_symmetry.space_group_name_H-M   'P 1'
#
loop_
_entity.id
_entity.type
_entity.pdbx_description
1 polymer ?
#
loop_
_entity_poly.entity_id
_entity_poly.type
_entity_poly.pdbx_seq_one_letter_code
_entity_poly.pdbx_strand_id
1 'polypeptide(L)'
;MGSQPEGLDWPANKIWQTFMNFFQGKGHEEVQSSPVVPHNDPTLLFANAGMNQFKPIFLGVVDPNSPLSKLKRACDTQKCIRAGGKHNDLDDVGKDTYHHTFFEMLVIFLYIVSCAPSIYAVYRLPSERIYATYFGGDEKSGLPADNEARDLLLKFLPPSRVLPFGCKDNFWEMGDTGPCGPCTEIHFDRIGNRDAASFVNNDDPTVIEIWNLVFIQFNREADDSLKPLPAKHVDTGMGFERVTSILQNKMSNYDTDVFLPIFDAIQKATGARPYSGKVGSDDVDKIDIAYRVVADQGPHEDGADTLLRITDGWCSCLCVRGIVGWCLWCCWWLLVVVLVFVFFDGDVGGLGVGIGGVGGGLGGIGCGGGGPSVATGGRYVGRY
;
A
#
# COMPACT_ATOMS: atom_id res chain seq x y z
N MET A 1 -10.63 -17.72 5.91
CA MET A 1 -10.70 -17.28 7.33
C MET A 1 -10.07 -18.33 8.23
N GLY A 2 -8.78 -18.18 8.55
CA GLY A 2 -8.09 -18.99 9.56
C GLY A 2 -8.64 -18.80 10.98
N SER A 3 -8.40 -19.80 11.84
CA SER A 3 -8.81 -19.81 13.25
C SER A 3 -8.24 -18.60 14.00
N GLN A 4 -9.11 -17.90 14.73
CA GLN A 4 -8.75 -16.75 15.57
C GLN A 4 -7.79 -17.16 16.68
N PRO A 5 -6.72 -16.39 16.97
CA PRO A 5 -5.86 -16.64 18.12
C PRO A 5 -6.67 -16.46 19.41
N GLU A 6 -6.75 -17.49 20.26
CA GLU A 6 -7.41 -17.38 21.56
C GLU A 6 -6.68 -16.35 22.44
N GLY A 7 -7.41 -15.36 22.98
CA GLY A 7 -6.89 -14.41 23.99
C GLY A 7 -6.49 -13.02 23.49
N LEU A 8 -6.64 -12.68 22.21
CA LEU A 8 -6.46 -11.30 21.73
C LEU A 8 -7.76 -10.48 21.89
N ASP A 9 -7.67 -9.31 22.53
CA ASP A 9 -8.80 -8.37 22.63
C ASP A 9 -9.16 -7.74 21.26
N TRP A 10 -8.16 -7.59 20.39
CA TRP A 10 -8.27 -6.97 19.07
C TRP A 10 -7.60 -7.82 17.98
N PRO A 11 -8.17 -8.99 17.63
CA PRO A 11 -7.70 -9.71 16.45
C PRO A 11 -7.99 -8.92 15.17
N ALA A 12 -7.18 -9.15 14.13
CA ALA A 12 -7.24 -8.44 12.84
C ALA A 12 -8.65 -8.39 12.25
N ASN A 13 -9.38 -9.51 12.27
CA ASN A 13 -10.74 -9.57 11.74
C ASN A 13 -11.73 -8.65 12.51
N LYS A 14 -11.60 -8.55 13.84
CA LYS A 14 -12.43 -7.70 14.68
C LYS A 14 -12.14 -6.24 14.41
N ILE A 15 -10.87 -5.90 14.18
CA ILE A 15 -10.44 -4.55 13.82
C ILE A 15 -11.11 -4.15 12.50
N TRP A 16 -10.98 -4.97 11.46
CA TRP A 16 -11.63 -4.77 10.17
C TRP A 16 -13.15 -4.62 10.30
N GLN A 17 -13.82 -5.56 10.97
CA GLN A 17 -15.28 -5.51 11.17
C GLN A 17 -15.72 -4.28 11.95
N THR A 18 -14.93 -3.83 12.93
CA THR A 18 -15.24 -2.64 13.73
C THR A 18 -15.22 -1.39 12.87
N PHE A 19 -14.23 -1.26 11.97
CA PHE A 19 -14.18 -0.15 11.02
C PHE A 19 -15.40 -0.12 10.10
N MET A 20 -15.67 -1.25 9.44
CA MET A 20 -16.78 -1.35 8.48
C MET A 20 -18.13 -1.07 9.14
N ASN A 21 -18.43 -1.74 10.27
CA ASN A 21 -19.67 -1.54 11.01
C ASN A 21 -19.84 -0.10 11.50
N PHE A 22 -18.76 0.54 11.95
CA PHE A 22 -18.81 1.91 12.42
C PHE A 22 -19.21 2.89 11.30
N PHE A 23 -18.63 2.76 10.10
CA PHE A 23 -18.93 3.67 8.99
C PHE A 23 -20.24 3.36 8.29
N GLN A 24 -20.62 2.08 8.18
CA GLN A 24 -21.97 1.67 7.78
C GLN A 24 -23.03 2.24 8.72
N GLY A 25 -22.80 2.21 10.04
CA GLY A 25 -23.66 2.85 11.03
C GLY A 25 -23.79 4.37 10.88
N LYS A 26 -22.87 5.01 10.14
CA LYS A 26 -22.89 6.44 9.78
C LYS A 26 -23.38 6.70 8.34
N GLY A 27 -23.96 5.68 7.70
CA GLY A 27 -24.53 5.76 6.36
C GLY A 27 -23.50 5.78 5.23
N HIS A 28 -22.31 5.20 5.44
CA HIS A 28 -21.38 4.91 4.34
C HIS A 28 -21.79 3.60 3.69
N GLU A 29 -21.84 3.59 2.36
CA GLU A 29 -22.05 2.37 1.59
C GLU A 29 -20.74 1.58 1.56
N GLU A 30 -20.82 0.27 1.86
CA GLU A 30 -19.66 -0.60 1.70
C GLU A 30 -19.41 -0.84 0.21
N VAL A 31 -18.20 -0.53 -0.24
CA VAL A 31 -17.74 -0.74 -1.62
C VAL A 31 -16.63 -1.78 -1.60
N GLN A 32 -16.60 -2.68 -2.58
CA GLN A 32 -15.56 -3.68 -2.67
C GLN A 32 -14.22 -3.04 -3.09
N SER A 33 -13.11 -3.55 -2.55
CA SER A 33 -11.77 -3.23 -3.05
C SER A 33 -11.70 -3.41 -4.56
N SER A 34 -11.18 -2.41 -5.26
CA SER A 34 -10.81 -2.56 -6.66
C SER A 34 -9.59 -3.49 -6.84
N PRO A 35 -9.42 -4.13 -8.00
CA PRO A 35 -8.22 -4.92 -8.28
C PRO A 35 -6.94 -4.09 -8.13
N VAL A 36 -5.86 -4.73 -7.68
CA VAL A 36 -4.55 -4.06 -7.52
C VAL A 36 -3.96 -3.62 -8.86
N VAL A 37 -4.42 -4.17 -9.99
CA VAL A 37 -4.07 -3.73 -11.34
C VAL A 37 -5.22 -2.86 -11.88
N PRO A 38 -5.01 -1.53 -12.04
CA PRO A 38 -6.04 -0.64 -12.56
C PRO A 38 -6.36 -0.98 -14.02
N HIS A 39 -7.63 -1.31 -14.32
CA HIS A 39 -8.05 -1.66 -15.68
C HIS A 39 -8.15 -0.45 -16.63
N ASN A 40 -8.44 0.75 -16.10
CA ASN A 40 -8.76 1.95 -16.89
C ASN A 40 -7.87 3.15 -16.58
N ASP A 41 -6.68 2.93 -16.01
CA ASP A 41 -5.75 4.02 -15.70
C ASP A 41 -4.33 3.69 -16.16
N PRO A 42 -3.91 4.15 -17.35
CA PRO A 42 -2.57 3.89 -17.87
C PRO A 42 -1.49 4.67 -17.11
N THR A 43 -1.86 5.67 -16.28
CA THR A 43 -0.88 6.45 -15.50
C THR A 43 -0.51 5.77 -14.18
N LEU A 44 -1.16 4.68 -13.81
CA LEU A 44 -0.89 3.92 -12.59
C LEU A 44 -0.38 2.51 -12.89
N LEU A 45 0.73 2.15 -12.24
CA LEU A 45 1.26 0.79 -12.29
C LEU A 45 0.37 -0.17 -11.50
N PHE A 46 0.03 0.21 -10.27
CA PHE A 46 -0.85 -0.52 -9.35
C PHE A 46 -1.78 0.46 -8.62
N ALA A 47 -2.85 -0.05 -8.02
CA ALA A 47 -3.65 0.69 -7.07
C ALA A 47 -2.80 0.98 -5.82
N ASN A 48 -2.50 2.25 -5.56
CA ASN A 48 -1.64 2.70 -4.46
C ASN A 48 -2.43 3.32 -3.29
N ALA A 49 -3.73 3.52 -3.48
CA ALA A 49 -4.65 4.08 -2.49
C ALA A 49 -6.11 3.70 -2.80
N GLY A 50 -6.98 3.74 -1.78
CA GLY A 50 -8.44 3.56 -1.91
C GLY A 50 -9.09 4.47 -2.95
N MET A 51 -8.58 5.70 -3.04
CA MET A 51 -9.12 6.74 -3.91
C MET A 51 -9.08 6.40 -5.40
N ASN A 52 -8.23 5.46 -5.84
CA ASN A 52 -8.01 5.18 -7.26
C ASN A 52 -9.31 4.79 -7.98
N GLN A 53 -10.18 3.99 -7.33
CA GLN A 53 -11.47 3.60 -7.91
C GLN A 53 -12.49 4.74 -7.97
N PHE A 54 -12.31 5.77 -7.14
CA PHE A 54 -13.17 6.96 -7.10
C PHE A 54 -12.67 8.11 -7.98
N LYS A 55 -11.53 7.95 -8.67
CA LYS A 55 -10.96 8.94 -9.62
C LYS A 55 -12.00 9.54 -10.57
N PRO A 56 -12.88 8.76 -11.24
CA PRO A 56 -13.90 9.32 -12.13
C PRO A 56 -14.92 10.24 -11.43
N ILE A 57 -15.20 9.99 -10.13
CA ILE A 57 -16.11 10.82 -9.34
C ILE A 57 -15.46 12.16 -9.05
N PHE A 58 -14.20 12.16 -8.59
CA PHE A 58 -13.44 13.39 -8.30
C PHE A 58 -13.35 14.30 -9.53
N LEU A 59 -13.09 13.71 -10.69
CA LEU A 59 -12.96 14.42 -11.97
C LEU A 59 -14.31 14.83 -12.60
N GLY A 60 -15.43 14.34 -12.06
CA GLY A 60 -16.77 14.61 -12.62
C GLY A 60 -17.03 13.94 -13.97
N VAL A 61 -16.32 12.84 -14.27
CA VAL A 61 -16.43 12.07 -15.54
C VAL A 61 -17.01 10.68 -15.34
N VAL A 62 -17.46 10.35 -14.13
CA VAL A 62 -18.16 9.10 -13.82
C VAL A 62 -19.40 8.94 -14.70
N ASP A 63 -19.64 7.73 -15.21
CA ASP A 63 -20.85 7.42 -15.98
C ASP A 63 -22.10 7.70 -15.12
N PRO A 64 -22.99 8.62 -15.51
CA PRO A 64 -24.21 8.97 -14.76
C PRO A 64 -25.16 7.79 -14.50
N ASN A 65 -25.04 6.70 -15.26
CA ASN A 65 -25.85 5.50 -15.08
C ASN A 65 -25.18 4.46 -14.17
N SER A 66 -23.89 4.62 -13.86
CA SER A 66 -23.17 3.70 -12.98
C SER A 66 -23.61 3.84 -11.51
N PRO A 67 -23.52 2.77 -10.71
CA PRO A 67 -23.74 2.85 -9.26
C PRO A 67 -22.85 3.90 -8.58
N LEU A 68 -21.60 4.04 -9.04
CA LEU A 68 -20.61 4.99 -8.51
C LEU A 68 -21.08 6.46 -8.60
N SER A 69 -21.85 6.83 -9.62
CA SER A 69 -22.34 8.22 -9.77
C SER A 69 -23.31 8.67 -8.66
N LYS A 70 -23.95 7.71 -7.99
CA LYS A 70 -24.92 7.95 -6.90
C LYS A 70 -24.26 7.98 -5.54
N LEU A 71 -23.00 7.54 -5.46
CA LEU A 71 -22.25 7.39 -4.22
C LEU A 71 -22.00 8.75 -3.58
N LYS A 72 -22.47 8.92 -2.34
CA LYS A 72 -22.22 10.13 -1.53
C LYS A 72 -21.23 9.91 -0.41
N ARG A 73 -21.23 8.68 0.12
CA ARG A 73 -20.41 8.23 1.24
C ARG A 73 -20.09 6.77 1.03
N ALA A 74 -18.83 6.40 1.15
CA ALA A 74 -18.41 5.01 1.04
C ALA A 74 -17.34 4.64 2.06
N CYS A 75 -17.26 3.36 2.40
CA CYS A 75 -16.16 2.78 3.15
C CYS A 75 -15.73 1.47 2.50
N ASP A 76 -14.42 1.20 2.51
CA ASP A 76 -13.85 -0.05 2.01
C ASP A 76 -12.58 -0.44 2.79
N THR A 77 -12.04 -1.62 2.47
CA THR A 77 -10.63 -1.94 2.65
C THR A 77 -10.01 -2.11 1.26
N GLN A 78 -9.12 -1.22 0.84
CA GLN A 78 -8.46 -1.30 -0.46
C GLN A 78 -7.12 -2.01 -0.31
N LYS A 79 -6.95 -3.06 -1.10
CA LYS A 79 -5.64 -3.71 -1.31
C LYS A 79 -4.75 -2.78 -2.13
N CYS A 80 -3.67 -2.31 -1.53
CA CYS A 80 -2.75 -1.35 -2.12
C CYS A 80 -1.40 -2.00 -2.43
N ILE A 81 -0.75 -1.57 -3.51
CA ILE A 81 0.63 -1.91 -3.82
C ILE A 81 1.44 -0.64 -4.08
N ARG A 82 2.52 -0.46 -3.32
CA ARG A 82 3.49 0.65 -3.46
C ARG A 82 4.88 0.13 -3.80
N ALA A 83 5.02 -0.35 -5.04
CA ALA A 83 6.26 -0.91 -5.58
C ALA A 83 6.73 -0.20 -6.86
N GLY A 84 6.47 1.11 -6.97
CA GLY A 84 6.90 1.94 -8.10
C GLY A 84 6.05 3.21 -8.30
N GLY A 85 6.54 4.13 -9.12
CA GLY A 85 5.90 5.43 -9.34
C GLY A 85 6.16 6.41 -8.19
N LYS A 86 5.21 7.32 -7.95
CA LYS A 86 5.33 8.38 -6.93
C LYS A 86 5.35 7.86 -5.49
N HIS A 87 4.57 6.81 -5.21
CA HIS A 87 4.52 6.14 -3.92
C HIS A 87 5.21 4.78 -4.03
N ASN A 88 6.45 4.70 -3.54
CA ASN A 88 7.29 3.52 -3.69
C ASN A 88 8.04 3.23 -2.39
N ASP A 89 7.57 2.21 -1.67
CA ASP A 89 8.10 1.83 -0.37
C ASP A 89 9.03 0.60 -0.47
N LEU A 90 9.27 0.11 -1.70
CA LEU A 90 9.97 -1.14 -1.97
C LEU A 90 11.38 -1.22 -1.35
N ASP A 91 12.09 -0.09 -1.35
CA ASP A 91 13.45 -0.06 -0.80
C ASP A 91 13.47 -0.10 0.74
N ASP A 92 12.36 0.22 1.41
CA ASP A 92 12.28 0.27 2.87
C ASP A 92 11.70 -1.01 3.48
N VAL A 93 10.99 -1.81 2.67
CA VAL A 93 10.41 -3.09 3.09
C VAL A 93 11.45 -3.99 3.75
N GLY A 94 11.12 -4.42 4.96
CA GLY A 94 11.94 -5.29 5.79
C GLY A 94 13.15 -4.60 6.46
N LYS A 95 13.56 -3.40 6.02
CA LYS A 95 14.55 -2.60 6.75
C LYS A 95 13.94 -2.00 8.00
N ASP A 96 12.70 -1.53 7.90
CA ASP A 96 11.88 -1.10 9.04
C ASP A 96 10.77 -2.11 9.38
N THR A 97 9.85 -1.68 10.24
CA THR A 97 8.79 -2.50 10.82
C THR A 97 7.38 -2.03 10.45
N TYR A 98 7.24 -1.03 9.56
CA TYR A 98 5.98 -0.35 9.33
C TYR A 98 5.68 0.06 7.87
N HIS A 99 6.61 -0.14 6.94
CA HIS A 99 6.38 -0.07 5.49
C HIS A 99 6.24 -1.45 4.86
N HIS A 100 5.35 -1.54 3.89
CA HIS A 100 5.00 -2.76 3.17
C HIS A 100 4.86 -2.45 1.68
N THR A 101 5.16 -3.41 0.80
CA THR A 101 4.79 -3.24 -0.61
C THR A 101 3.29 -3.44 -0.79
N PHE A 102 2.73 -4.49 -0.19
CA PHE A 102 1.32 -4.80 -0.17
C PHE A 102 0.74 -4.48 1.21
N PHE A 103 -0.34 -3.73 1.25
CA PHE A 103 -1.04 -3.43 2.50
C PHE A 103 -2.51 -3.16 2.26
N GLU A 104 -3.30 -3.29 3.31
CA GLU A 104 -4.70 -2.89 3.31
C GLU A 104 -4.86 -1.46 3.82
N MET A 105 -5.55 -0.65 3.02
CA MET A 105 -5.92 0.70 3.38
C MET A 105 -7.41 0.72 3.76
N LEU A 106 -7.72 1.10 4.99
CA LEU A 106 -9.09 1.34 5.45
C LEU A 106 -9.53 2.72 4.96
N VAL A 107 -10.56 2.75 4.10
CA VAL A 107 -10.89 3.95 3.31
C VAL A 107 -12.24 4.50 3.69
N ILE A 108 -12.36 5.83 3.61
CA ILE A 108 -13.62 6.53 3.63
C ILE A 108 -13.62 7.57 2.54
N PHE A 109 -14.68 7.58 1.74
CA PHE A 109 -14.94 8.60 0.74
C PHE A 109 -16.17 9.42 1.14
N LEU A 110 -16.09 10.75 0.98
CA LEU A 110 -17.20 11.68 1.23
C LEU A 110 -17.31 12.73 0.11
N TYR A 111 -18.52 12.91 -0.43
CA TYR A 111 -18.82 13.96 -1.41
C TYR A 111 -18.91 15.38 -0.81
N ILE A 112 -19.14 15.50 0.51
CA ILE A 112 -19.22 16.80 1.20
C ILE A 112 -18.45 16.73 2.50
N VAL A 113 -17.58 17.72 2.72
CA VAL A 113 -16.84 17.98 3.98
C VAL A 113 -17.83 18.37 5.08
N SER A 114 -18.56 17.39 5.60
CA SER A 114 -19.51 17.57 6.72
C SER A 114 -19.10 16.79 7.97
N CYS A 115 -18.02 16.01 7.88
CA CYS A 115 -17.56 15.14 8.95
C CYS A 115 -16.13 15.52 9.38
N ALA A 116 -16.04 16.25 10.49
CA ALA A 116 -14.92 16.17 11.42
C ALA A 116 -15.54 16.03 12.83
N PRO A 117 -15.09 15.14 13.73
CA PRO A 117 -14.22 13.97 13.65
C PRO A 117 -14.94 12.71 14.18
N SER A 118 -15.06 11.70 13.33
CA SER A 118 -15.31 10.32 13.78
C SER A 118 -14.01 9.58 14.11
N ILE A 119 -12.87 10.23 13.86
CA ILE A 119 -11.51 9.68 13.77
C ILE A 119 -11.11 8.98 15.08
N TYR A 120 -11.39 9.61 16.22
CA TYR A 120 -11.09 9.05 17.55
C TYR A 120 -12.08 7.97 18.00
N ALA A 121 -13.28 7.93 17.40
CA ALA A 121 -14.40 7.19 17.96
C ALA A 121 -14.44 5.71 17.54
N VAL A 122 -13.77 5.34 16.43
CA VAL A 122 -13.79 3.97 15.91
C VAL A 122 -13.19 3.00 16.93
N TYR A 123 -11.94 3.26 17.32
CA TYR A 123 -11.18 2.36 18.21
C TYR A 123 -10.92 2.94 19.60
N ARG A 124 -11.32 4.20 19.84
CA ARG A 124 -11.14 4.90 21.14
C ARG A 124 -9.69 4.91 21.60
N LEU A 125 -8.77 5.19 20.67
CA LEU A 125 -7.35 5.34 20.98
C LEU A 125 -7.14 6.47 22.01
N PRO A 126 -6.14 6.35 22.91
CA PRO A 126 -5.89 7.36 23.93
C PRO A 126 -5.52 8.71 23.28
N SER A 127 -6.38 9.72 23.46
CA SER A 127 -6.24 11.03 22.82
C SER A 127 -4.93 11.75 23.19
N GLU A 128 -4.35 11.44 24.34
CA GLU A 128 -3.10 12.00 24.82
C GLU A 128 -1.87 11.53 24.05
N ARG A 129 -2.02 10.47 23.24
CA ARG A 129 -0.99 9.91 22.36
C ARG A 129 -1.18 10.30 20.89
N ILE A 130 -2.21 11.09 20.58
CA ILE A 130 -2.52 11.50 19.22
C ILE A 130 -1.91 12.87 18.93
N TYR A 131 -1.24 12.96 17.78
CA TYR A 131 -0.78 14.19 17.15
C TYR A 131 -1.47 14.31 15.79
N ALA A 132 -1.71 15.54 15.35
CA ALA A 132 -2.28 15.80 14.04
C ALA A 132 -1.46 16.83 13.28
N THR A 133 -1.35 16.63 11.98
CA THR A 133 -0.67 17.55 11.07
C THR A 133 -1.67 18.24 10.17
N TYR A 134 -1.36 19.45 9.71
CA TYR A 134 -2.18 20.16 8.72
C TYR A 134 -1.30 20.91 7.73
N PHE A 135 -1.84 21.18 6.56
CA PHE A 135 -1.13 21.90 5.52
C PHE A 135 -0.81 23.35 5.92
N GLY A 136 0.48 23.62 6.17
CA GLY A 136 1.02 24.92 6.56
C GLY A 136 1.12 25.94 5.42
N GLY A 137 0.75 25.56 4.20
CA GLY A 137 0.88 26.39 3.01
C GLY A 137 2.19 26.16 2.26
N ASP A 138 2.24 26.66 1.04
CA ASP A 138 3.44 26.71 0.22
C ASP A 138 3.45 27.98 -0.63
N GLU A 139 4.28 28.94 -0.23
CA GLU A 139 4.42 30.23 -0.93
C GLU A 139 4.89 30.03 -2.37
N LYS A 140 5.71 29.01 -2.66
CA LYS A 140 6.24 28.77 -4.01
C LYS A 140 5.14 28.36 -4.98
N SER A 141 4.19 27.54 -4.53
CA SER A 141 3.03 27.12 -5.31
C SER A 141 1.83 28.07 -5.17
N GLY A 142 1.95 29.14 -4.38
CA GLY A 142 0.85 30.09 -4.12
C GLY A 142 -0.31 29.46 -3.34
N LEU A 143 -0.05 28.39 -2.58
CA LEU A 143 -1.08 27.68 -1.82
C LEU A 143 -1.13 28.19 -0.38
N PRO A 144 -2.28 28.70 0.11
CA PRO A 144 -2.39 29.18 1.49
C PRO A 144 -2.39 28.01 2.49
N ALA A 145 -2.07 28.31 3.74
CA ALA A 145 -2.23 27.38 4.84
C ALA A 145 -3.71 26.98 5.03
N ASP A 146 -3.95 25.71 5.34
CA ASP A 146 -5.28 25.18 5.67
C ASP A 146 -5.65 25.49 7.12
N ASN A 147 -6.01 26.75 7.35
CA ASN A 147 -6.44 27.22 8.66
C ASN A 147 -7.78 26.59 9.09
N GLU A 148 -8.62 26.15 8.15
CA GLU A 148 -9.89 25.48 8.45
C GLU A 148 -9.62 24.12 9.13
N ALA A 149 -8.72 23.32 8.56
CA ALA A 149 -8.29 22.06 9.16
C ALA A 149 -7.66 22.28 10.55
N ARG A 150 -6.75 23.25 10.68
CA ARG A 150 -6.14 23.62 11.98
C ARG A 150 -7.22 23.93 13.02
N ASP A 151 -8.15 24.83 12.70
CA ASP A 151 -9.16 25.30 13.66
C ASP A 151 -10.16 24.19 14.02
N LEU A 152 -10.40 23.24 13.12
CA LEU A 152 -11.17 22.03 13.42
C LEU A 152 -10.41 21.10 14.37
N LEU A 153 -9.13 20.84 14.12
CA LEU A 153 -8.29 19.98 14.97
C LEU A 153 -8.15 20.54 16.39
N LEU A 154 -8.01 21.86 16.52
CA LEU A 154 -7.91 22.55 17.82
C LEU A 154 -9.15 22.41 18.71
N LYS A 155 -10.29 21.95 18.17
CA LYS A 155 -11.47 21.61 18.97
C LYS A 155 -11.32 20.28 19.71
N PHE A 156 -10.38 19.43 19.30
CA PHE A 156 -10.21 18.07 19.80
C PHE A 156 -8.82 17.80 20.38
N LEU A 157 -7.80 18.54 19.93
CA LEU A 157 -6.41 18.41 20.37
C LEU A 157 -5.87 19.72 20.92
N PRO A 158 -4.94 19.68 21.89
CA PRO A 158 -4.25 20.87 22.36
C PRO A 158 -3.36 21.46 21.24
N PRO A 159 -3.10 22.79 21.24
CA PRO A 159 -2.28 23.43 20.21
C PRO A 159 -0.89 22.82 20.02
N SER A 160 -0.27 22.31 21.09
CA SER A 160 1.05 21.66 21.01
C SER A 160 1.08 20.35 20.21
N ARG A 161 -0.08 19.80 19.85
CA ARG A 161 -0.22 18.55 19.07
C ARG A 161 -0.86 18.76 17.71
N VAL A 162 -1.05 20.01 17.28
CA VAL A 162 -1.55 20.39 15.96
C VAL A 162 -0.42 21.10 15.21
N LEU A 163 0.22 20.38 14.28
CA LEU A 163 1.52 20.74 13.72
C LEU A 163 1.40 21.13 12.24
N PRO A 164 1.99 22.25 11.79
CA PRO A 164 2.02 22.61 10.37
C PRO A 164 3.14 21.88 9.62
N PHE A 165 2.84 21.28 8.46
CA PHE A 165 3.86 20.83 7.50
C PHE A 165 3.59 21.34 6.08
N GLY A 166 4.63 21.34 5.24
CA GLY A 166 4.55 21.80 3.85
C GLY A 166 4.01 20.75 2.88
N CYS A 167 4.21 20.98 1.58
CA CYS A 167 3.71 20.09 0.52
C CYS A 167 4.23 18.65 0.59
N LYS A 168 5.43 18.43 1.14
CA LYS A 168 6.02 17.09 1.24
C LYS A 168 5.11 16.13 2.01
N ASP A 169 4.54 16.61 3.12
CA ASP A 169 3.82 15.76 4.08
C ASP A 169 2.32 16.05 4.07
N ASN A 170 1.90 17.32 3.92
CA ASN A 170 0.48 17.70 3.98
C ASN A 170 -0.14 18.16 2.65
N PHE A 171 0.43 17.78 1.51
CA PHE A 171 -0.22 17.91 0.20
C PHE A 171 -0.16 16.58 -0.55
N TRP A 172 -1.28 15.85 -0.56
CA TRP A 172 -1.31 14.49 -1.08
C TRP A 172 -1.65 14.47 -2.57
N GLU A 173 -0.93 13.63 -3.31
CA GLU A 173 -1.10 13.43 -4.74
C GLU A 173 -1.06 11.94 -5.09
N MET A 174 -1.97 11.48 -5.95
CA MET A 174 -2.04 10.08 -6.36
C MET A 174 -0.83 9.62 -7.19
N GLY A 175 -0.28 10.54 -7.99
CA GLY A 175 0.79 10.31 -8.94
C GLY A 175 1.28 11.66 -9.48
N ASP A 176 1.92 11.65 -10.65
CA ASP A 176 2.41 12.87 -11.32
C ASP A 176 1.24 13.72 -11.85
N THR A 177 0.10 13.09 -12.14
CA THR A 177 -1.15 13.76 -12.52
C THR A 177 -2.34 13.13 -11.79
N GLY A 178 -3.44 13.86 -11.71
CA GLY A 178 -4.70 13.37 -11.13
C GLY A 178 -5.16 14.15 -9.90
N PRO A 179 -6.25 13.69 -9.24
CA PRO A 179 -6.82 14.37 -8.10
C PRO A 179 -5.85 14.47 -6.91
N CYS A 180 -5.83 15.64 -6.29
CA CYS A 180 -4.92 15.97 -5.19
C CYS A 180 -5.50 17.08 -4.29
N GLY A 181 -4.82 17.34 -3.18
CA GLY A 181 -5.14 18.48 -2.32
C GLY A 181 -4.41 18.48 -0.98
N PRO A 182 -4.63 19.54 -0.17
CA PRO A 182 -4.12 19.59 1.19
C PRO A 182 -4.70 18.44 2.01
N CYS A 183 -3.93 17.94 2.96
CA CYS A 183 -4.38 16.87 3.83
C CYS A 183 -4.05 17.13 5.31
N THR A 184 -4.67 16.32 6.15
CA THR A 184 -4.44 16.25 7.59
C THR A 184 -4.12 14.82 7.93
N GLU A 185 -3.00 14.60 8.62
CA GLU A 185 -2.61 13.27 9.06
C GLU A 185 -2.79 13.15 10.56
N ILE A 186 -3.09 11.94 11.00
CA ILE A 186 -3.18 11.56 12.40
C ILE A 186 -2.02 10.63 12.69
N HIS A 187 -1.27 10.98 13.73
CA HIS A 187 -0.07 10.29 14.19
C HIS A 187 -0.29 9.74 15.59
N PHE A 188 0.31 8.60 15.89
CA PHE A 188 0.18 7.94 17.19
C PHE A 188 1.54 7.67 17.84
N ASP A 189 1.72 8.16 19.07
CA ASP A 189 2.86 7.86 19.92
C ASP A 189 2.67 6.51 20.64
N ARG A 190 3.44 5.50 20.22
CA ARG A 190 3.43 4.16 20.81
C ARG A 190 3.96 4.14 22.25
N ILE A 191 4.84 5.08 22.62
CA ILE A 191 5.44 5.14 23.97
C ILE A 191 4.49 5.81 24.96
N GLY A 192 4.00 6.99 24.62
CA GLY A 192 3.15 7.82 25.48
C GLY A 192 3.88 8.45 26.66
N ASN A 193 3.14 9.20 27.49
CA ASN A 193 3.67 9.91 28.67
C ASN A 193 4.86 10.85 28.37
N ARG A 194 4.93 11.38 27.16
CA ARG A 194 5.93 12.35 26.71
C ARG A 194 5.30 13.34 25.73
N ASP A 195 6.01 14.44 25.48
CA ASP A 195 5.75 15.24 24.28
C ASP A 195 6.53 14.60 23.12
N ALA A 196 5.80 14.22 22.08
CA ALA A 196 6.32 13.52 20.93
C ALA A 196 6.21 14.35 19.63
N ALA A 197 5.85 15.63 19.73
CA ALA A 197 5.65 16.50 18.57
C ALA A 197 6.88 16.55 17.64
N SER A 198 8.09 16.53 18.19
CA SER A 198 9.34 16.57 17.41
C SER A 198 9.65 15.27 16.65
N PHE A 199 8.92 14.18 16.91
CA PHE A 199 9.11 12.89 16.25
C PHE A 199 8.09 12.67 15.10
N VAL A 200 7.05 13.51 15.02
CA VAL A 200 6.06 13.46 13.94
C VAL A 200 6.74 13.80 12.61
N ASN A 201 6.51 12.98 11.58
CA ASN A 201 7.13 13.10 10.25
C ASN A 201 8.67 13.16 10.28
N ASN A 202 9.29 12.42 11.21
CA ASN A 202 10.74 12.35 11.38
C ASN A 202 11.26 10.90 11.34
N ASP A 203 10.57 10.02 10.61
CA ASP A 203 10.92 8.61 10.36
C ASP A 203 11.14 7.78 11.64
N ASP A 204 10.51 8.17 12.76
CA ASP A 204 10.63 7.49 14.05
C ASP A 204 9.57 6.36 14.18
N PRO A 205 9.95 5.09 14.33
CA PRO A 205 9.00 3.97 14.41
C PRO A 205 8.11 3.99 15.66
N THR A 206 8.45 4.84 16.64
CA THR A 206 7.67 5.02 17.87
C THR A 206 6.57 6.07 17.72
N VAL A 207 6.60 6.91 16.68
CA VAL A 207 5.56 7.90 16.35
C VAL A 207 5.23 7.76 14.87
N ILE A 208 4.14 7.04 14.59
CA ILE A 208 3.79 6.69 13.21
C ILE A 208 2.52 7.37 12.75
N GLU A 209 2.46 7.70 11.47
CA GLU A 209 1.24 8.10 10.78
C GLU A 209 0.29 6.90 10.73
N ILE A 210 -0.94 7.09 11.20
CA ILE A 210 -1.98 6.04 11.20
C ILE A 210 -3.08 6.30 10.19
N TRP A 211 -3.38 7.56 9.90
CA TRP A 211 -4.53 7.93 9.09
C TRP A 211 -4.31 9.26 8.39
N ASN A 212 -4.38 9.27 7.06
CA ASN A 212 -4.36 10.49 6.26
C ASN A 212 -5.79 10.85 5.79
N LEU A 213 -6.15 12.12 5.90
CA LEU A 213 -7.41 12.70 5.44
C LEU A 213 -7.12 13.77 4.40
N VAL A 214 -7.33 13.43 3.13
CA VAL A 214 -7.06 14.30 1.98
C VAL A 214 -8.31 15.07 1.61
N PHE A 215 -8.19 16.40 1.58
CA PHE A 215 -9.23 17.28 1.09
C PHE A 215 -9.01 17.48 -0.41
N ILE A 216 -9.62 16.59 -1.21
CA ILE A 216 -9.49 16.58 -2.66
C ILE A 216 -10.15 17.83 -3.25
N GLN A 217 -9.30 18.72 -3.78
CA GLN A 217 -9.68 20.07 -4.23
C GLN A 217 -9.15 20.40 -5.63
N PHE A 218 -8.10 19.72 -6.08
CA PHE A 218 -7.42 20.02 -7.33
C PHE A 218 -7.20 18.76 -8.17
N ASN A 219 -6.94 18.97 -9.45
CA ASN A 219 -6.34 18.01 -10.36
C ASN A 219 -4.96 18.53 -10.75
N ARG A 220 -3.91 17.73 -10.53
CA ARG A 220 -2.57 17.99 -11.06
C ARG A 220 -2.55 17.63 -12.54
N GLU A 221 -2.21 18.60 -13.37
CA GLU A 221 -2.03 18.42 -14.82
C GLU A 221 -0.56 18.08 -15.14
N ALA A 222 -0.29 17.66 -16.38
CA ALA A 222 1.05 17.24 -16.80
C ALA A 222 2.08 18.38 -16.88
N ASP A 223 1.65 19.64 -16.80
CA ASP A 223 2.49 20.84 -16.73
C ASP A 223 2.70 21.33 -15.28
N ASP A 224 2.42 20.46 -14.31
CA ASP A 224 2.42 20.72 -12.87
C ASP A 224 1.38 21.73 -12.38
N SER A 225 0.51 22.26 -13.25
CA SER A 225 -0.54 23.18 -12.83
C SER A 225 -1.62 22.49 -11.99
N LEU A 226 -2.19 23.23 -11.05
CA LEU A 226 -3.31 22.77 -10.21
C LEU A 226 -4.62 23.34 -10.72
N LYS A 227 -5.45 22.48 -11.30
CA LYS A 227 -6.79 22.85 -11.75
C LYS A 227 -7.81 22.57 -10.66
N PRO A 228 -8.60 23.57 -10.21
CA PRO A 228 -9.67 23.32 -9.24
C PRO A 228 -10.69 22.30 -9.75
N LEU A 229 -11.10 21.38 -8.89
CA LEU A 229 -12.14 20.39 -9.18
C LEU A 229 -13.54 21.00 -9.08
N PRO A 230 -14.53 20.46 -9.82
CA PRO A 230 -15.91 20.97 -9.80
C PRO A 230 -16.61 20.76 -8.44
N ALA A 231 -16.16 19.80 -7.65
CA ALA A 231 -16.64 19.53 -6.30
C ALA A 231 -15.48 19.16 -5.38
N LYS A 232 -15.60 19.53 -4.10
CA LYS A 232 -14.65 19.16 -3.06
C LYS A 232 -15.06 17.83 -2.45
N HIS A 233 -14.10 16.94 -2.24
CA HIS A 233 -14.34 15.63 -1.65
C HIS A 233 -13.38 15.40 -0.48
N VAL A 234 -13.70 14.44 0.37
CA VAL A 234 -12.75 13.89 1.33
C VAL A 234 -12.45 12.47 0.94
N ASP A 235 -11.17 12.17 0.83
CA ASP A 235 -10.62 10.83 0.75
C ASP A 235 -9.81 10.58 2.01
N THR A 236 -9.91 9.38 2.59
CA THR A 236 -9.11 9.03 3.76
C THR A 236 -8.51 7.65 3.60
N GLY A 237 -7.29 7.46 4.09
CA GLY A 237 -6.64 6.16 4.15
C GLY A 237 -5.98 5.92 5.49
N MET A 238 -6.36 4.84 6.17
CA MET A 238 -5.72 4.36 7.39
C MET A 238 -5.06 3.01 7.13
N GLY A 239 -3.78 2.88 7.48
CA GLY A 239 -3.05 1.61 7.30
C GLY A 239 -3.57 0.55 8.26
N PHE A 240 -4.12 -0.55 7.73
CA PHE A 240 -4.71 -1.63 8.53
C PHE A 240 -3.69 -2.29 9.47
N GLU A 241 -2.49 -2.56 8.97
CA GLU A 241 -1.41 -3.23 9.72
C GLU A 241 -0.86 -2.30 10.81
N ARG A 242 -0.82 -0.98 10.53
CA ARG A 242 -0.41 0.04 11.49
C ARG A 242 -1.41 0.14 12.65
N VAL A 243 -2.71 0.25 12.36
CA VAL A 243 -3.72 0.31 13.43
C VAL A 243 -3.83 -1.02 14.18
N THR A 244 -3.64 -2.14 13.49
CA THR A 244 -3.62 -3.47 14.11
C THR A 244 -2.48 -3.61 15.12
N SER A 245 -1.26 -3.22 14.75
CA SER A 245 -0.13 -3.25 15.68
C SER A 245 -0.35 -2.34 16.88
N ILE A 246 -0.99 -1.18 16.71
CA ILE A 246 -1.34 -0.29 17.83
C ILE A 246 -2.35 -0.95 18.77
N LEU A 247 -3.45 -1.50 18.25
CA LEU A 247 -4.51 -2.10 19.06
C LEU A 247 -4.07 -3.39 19.77
N GLN A 248 -3.09 -4.09 19.21
CA GLN A 248 -2.46 -5.26 19.82
C GLN A 248 -1.23 -4.91 20.67
N ASN A 249 -0.96 -3.61 20.88
CA ASN A 249 0.16 -3.10 21.67
C ASN A 249 1.53 -3.67 21.24
N LYS A 250 1.77 -3.66 19.92
CA LYS A 250 3.01 -4.09 19.27
C LYS A 250 3.80 -2.89 18.78
N MET A 251 5.11 -3.06 18.65
CA MET A 251 6.01 -2.03 18.10
C MET A 251 6.27 -2.20 16.59
N SER A 252 5.84 -3.32 16.01
CA SER A 252 6.04 -3.69 14.62
C SER A 252 4.71 -4.15 14.03
N ASN A 253 4.48 -3.82 12.76
CA ASN A 253 3.35 -4.37 12.00
C ASN A 253 3.46 -5.89 11.89
N TYR A 254 4.70 -6.40 11.79
CA TYR A 254 4.99 -7.82 11.63
C TYR A 254 4.79 -8.68 12.89
N ASP A 255 4.58 -8.05 14.06
CA ASP A 255 4.38 -8.76 15.33
C ASP A 255 2.89 -9.04 15.64
N THR A 256 2.03 -8.91 14.61
CA THR A 256 0.57 -9.03 14.72
C THR A 256 0.10 -10.38 14.20
N ASP A 257 -1.16 -10.71 14.49
CA ASP A 257 -1.84 -11.89 13.94
C ASP A 257 -2.03 -11.86 12.41
N VAL A 258 -1.70 -10.74 11.74
CA VAL A 258 -1.62 -10.63 10.28
C VAL A 258 -0.38 -11.35 9.74
N PHE A 259 0.78 -11.23 10.39
CA PHE A 259 2.06 -11.70 9.86
C PHE A 259 2.65 -12.91 10.59
N LEU A 260 2.39 -13.07 11.89
CA LEU A 260 2.94 -14.17 12.67
C LEU A 260 2.62 -15.57 12.07
N PRO A 261 1.41 -15.84 11.56
CA PRO A 261 1.13 -17.11 10.88
C PRO A 261 1.98 -17.34 9.61
N ILE A 262 2.35 -16.27 8.91
CA ILE A 262 3.21 -16.31 7.72
C ILE A 262 4.65 -16.63 8.14
N PHE A 263 5.15 -16.03 9.22
CA PHE A 263 6.47 -16.34 9.76
C PHE A 263 6.58 -17.78 10.24
N ASP A 264 5.55 -18.31 10.89
CA ASP A 264 5.49 -19.73 11.27
C ASP A 264 5.56 -20.65 10.04
N ALA A 265 4.89 -20.27 8.94
CA ALA A 265 4.93 -21.02 7.69
C ALA A 265 6.32 -20.96 7.03
N ILE A 266 6.96 -19.78 6.99
CA ILE A 266 8.33 -19.59 6.49
C ILE A 266 9.30 -20.45 7.29
N GLN A 267 9.21 -20.41 8.62
CA GLN A 267 10.07 -21.20 9.50
C GLN A 267 9.92 -22.70 9.22
N LYS A 268 8.68 -23.20 9.15
CA LYS A 268 8.38 -24.62 8.88
C LYS A 268 8.86 -25.06 7.50
N ALA A 269 8.74 -24.19 6.50
CA ALA A 269 9.11 -24.50 5.12
C ALA A 269 10.63 -24.47 4.89
N THR A 270 11.37 -23.60 5.58
CA THR A 270 12.79 -23.35 5.33
C THR A 270 13.74 -23.97 6.35
N GLY A 271 13.25 -24.29 7.56
CA GLY A 271 14.11 -24.71 8.67
C GLY A 271 14.94 -23.57 9.29
N ALA A 272 14.72 -22.31 8.88
CA ALA A 272 15.40 -21.16 9.46
C ALA A 272 15.13 -21.04 10.97
N ARG A 273 16.04 -20.36 11.68
CA ARG A 273 15.79 -20.02 13.10
C ARG A 273 14.49 -19.21 13.25
N PRO A 274 13.84 -19.23 14.43
CA PRO A 274 12.66 -18.40 14.68
C PRO A 274 12.95 -16.91 14.45
N TYR A 275 11.92 -16.17 13.99
CA TYR A 275 11.95 -14.71 13.89
C TYR A 275 12.19 -14.07 15.26
N SER A 276 13.07 -13.07 15.32
CA SER A 276 13.42 -12.40 16.58
C SER A 276 13.16 -10.89 16.63
N GLY A 277 12.53 -10.32 15.60
CA GLY A 277 12.11 -8.92 15.58
C GLY A 277 13.23 -7.89 15.48
N LYS A 278 14.48 -8.29 15.19
CA LYS A 278 15.62 -7.39 15.11
C LYS A 278 15.64 -6.61 13.80
N VAL A 279 16.21 -5.41 13.85
CA VAL A 279 16.33 -4.48 12.71
C VAL A 279 17.74 -3.91 12.63
N GLY A 280 18.13 -3.39 11.46
CA GLY A 280 19.39 -2.66 11.29
C GLY A 280 20.63 -3.46 11.68
N SER A 281 21.43 -2.91 12.59
CA SER A 281 22.66 -3.52 13.10
C SER A 281 22.41 -4.73 14.01
N ASP A 282 21.23 -4.81 14.63
CA ASP A 282 20.91 -5.87 15.57
C ASP A 282 20.54 -7.18 14.84
N ASP A 283 20.04 -7.07 13.61
CA ASP A 283 19.83 -8.19 12.69
C ASP A 283 21.14 -8.56 11.97
N VAL A 284 22.07 -9.16 12.73
CA VAL A 284 23.44 -9.46 12.28
C VAL A 284 23.46 -10.49 11.15
N ASP A 285 22.63 -11.53 11.24
CA ASP A 285 22.55 -12.63 10.27
C ASP A 285 21.57 -12.34 9.11
N LYS A 286 20.86 -11.20 9.16
CA LYS A 286 19.88 -10.76 8.15
C LYS A 286 18.71 -11.73 7.96
N ILE A 287 18.45 -12.58 8.96
CA ILE A 287 17.33 -13.51 8.90
C ILE A 287 16.02 -12.77 9.21
N ASP A 288 16.00 -11.80 10.12
CA ASP A 288 14.75 -11.11 10.46
C ASP A 288 14.26 -10.20 9.33
N ILE A 289 15.17 -9.53 8.61
CA ILE A 289 14.80 -8.83 7.36
C ILE A 289 14.29 -9.80 6.29
N ALA A 290 14.90 -10.98 6.16
CA ALA A 290 14.45 -11.98 5.19
C ALA A 290 13.02 -12.47 5.49
N TYR A 291 12.69 -12.72 6.77
CA TYR A 291 11.32 -13.02 7.19
C TYR A 291 10.34 -11.93 6.75
N ARG A 292 10.64 -10.66 7.06
CA ARG A 292 9.79 -9.52 6.71
C ARG A 292 9.60 -9.38 5.20
N VAL A 293 10.69 -9.46 4.43
CA VAL A 293 10.66 -9.35 2.95
C VAL A 293 9.86 -10.49 2.33
N VAL A 294 10.08 -11.74 2.77
CA VAL A 294 9.35 -12.89 2.22
C VAL A 294 7.87 -12.87 2.60
N ALA A 295 7.53 -12.42 3.81
CA ALA A 295 6.13 -12.31 4.22
C ALA A 295 5.38 -11.20 3.48
N ASP A 296 6.02 -10.04 3.28
CA ASP A 296 5.46 -8.92 2.52
C ASP A 296 5.23 -9.24 1.04
N GLN A 297 6.18 -9.96 0.42
CA GLN A 297 6.07 -10.41 -0.97
C GLN A 297 5.25 -11.70 -1.10
N GLY A 298 4.95 -12.33 0.02
CA GLY A 298 4.23 -13.58 0.12
C GLY A 298 2.72 -13.37 -0.02
N PRO A 299 1.96 -14.45 -0.22
CA PRO A 299 0.52 -14.35 -0.35
C PRO A 299 -0.15 -13.96 0.96
N HIS A 300 -0.83 -12.81 0.94
CA HIS A 300 -1.80 -12.40 1.96
C HIS A 300 -3.17 -13.04 1.65
N GLU A 301 -3.35 -14.32 1.99
CA GLU A 301 -4.61 -14.93 2.47
C GLU A 301 -4.56 -16.48 2.50
N ASP A 302 -5.10 -17.02 3.59
CA ASP A 302 -5.47 -18.40 3.90
C ASP A 302 -4.43 -19.52 3.64
N GLY A 303 -4.07 -20.20 4.74
CA GLY A 303 -3.21 -21.37 4.73
C GLY A 303 -3.60 -22.39 3.65
N ALA A 304 -2.60 -22.77 2.87
CA ALA A 304 -2.67 -23.79 1.82
C ALA A 304 -3.74 -23.51 0.74
N ASP A 305 -3.42 -22.58 -0.19
CA ASP A 305 -3.59 -22.73 -1.67
C ASP A 305 -3.63 -21.36 -2.41
N THR A 306 -3.10 -20.30 -1.81
CA THR A 306 -3.02 -18.98 -2.44
C THR A 306 -1.56 -18.70 -2.79
N LEU A 307 -1.05 -19.17 -3.93
CA LEU A 307 -0.31 -18.22 -4.77
C LEU A 307 -1.30 -17.08 -5.00
N LEU A 308 -0.94 -15.80 -5.02
CA LEU A 308 -1.81 -14.75 -5.61
C LEU A 308 -2.28 -15.30 -6.98
N ARG A 309 -3.44 -15.95 -7.02
CA ARG A 309 -3.88 -16.67 -8.20
C ARG A 309 -4.11 -15.53 -9.19
N ILE A 310 -3.51 -15.64 -10.35
CA ILE A 310 -4.12 -15.64 -11.69
C ILE A 310 -5.56 -15.06 -11.85
N THR A 311 -6.41 -14.96 -10.83
CA THR A 311 -7.75 -14.33 -10.84
C THR A 311 -7.72 -12.86 -11.22
N ASP A 312 -6.65 -12.12 -10.88
CA ASP A 312 -6.49 -10.70 -11.29
C ASP A 312 -5.59 -10.54 -12.55
N GLY A 313 -5.25 -11.63 -13.26
CA GLY A 313 -4.43 -11.58 -14.48
C GLY A 313 -2.93 -11.29 -14.25
N TRP A 314 -2.48 -11.38 -13.00
CA TRP A 314 -1.16 -10.97 -12.50
C TRP A 314 0.05 -11.53 -13.27
N CYS A 315 0.08 -12.84 -13.54
CA CYS A 315 1.25 -13.50 -14.12
C CYS A 315 1.54 -13.06 -15.57
N SER A 316 0.51 -12.65 -16.32
CA SER A 316 0.65 -12.13 -17.69
C SER A 316 0.96 -10.63 -17.74
N CYS A 317 0.50 -9.84 -16.77
CA CYS A 317 0.67 -8.38 -16.77
C CYS A 317 2.07 -7.91 -16.37
N LEU A 318 2.75 -8.64 -15.46
CA LEU A 318 4.15 -8.37 -15.07
C LEU A 318 5.11 -8.43 -16.26
N CYS A 319 4.81 -9.29 -17.24
CA CYS A 319 5.60 -9.37 -18.48
C CYS A 319 5.46 -8.16 -19.39
N VAL A 320 4.30 -7.48 -19.36
CA VAL A 320 3.97 -6.37 -20.26
C VAL A 320 4.39 -5.01 -19.69
N ARG A 321 4.57 -4.90 -18.36
CA ARG A 321 4.89 -3.63 -17.67
C ARG A 321 6.33 -3.53 -17.12
N GLY A 322 7.26 -4.32 -17.65
CA GLY A 322 8.70 -4.17 -17.36
C GLY A 322 9.19 -4.84 -16.07
N ILE A 323 8.34 -5.60 -15.38
CA ILE A 323 8.68 -6.36 -14.16
C ILE A 323 8.93 -7.85 -14.52
N VAL A 324 9.40 -8.12 -15.74
CA VAL A 324 9.79 -9.48 -16.20
C VAL A 324 11.00 -9.97 -15.42
N GLY A 325 11.98 -9.09 -15.23
CA GLY A 325 13.21 -9.41 -14.52
C GLY A 325 12.92 -9.77 -13.06
N TRP A 326 11.98 -9.07 -12.42
CA TRP A 326 11.70 -9.21 -11.00
C TRP A 326 10.79 -10.37 -10.65
N CYS A 327 9.78 -10.71 -11.46
CA CYS A 327 8.97 -11.90 -11.17
C CYS A 327 9.76 -13.18 -11.43
N LEU A 328 10.62 -13.20 -12.46
CA LEU A 328 11.60 -14.27 -12.64
C LEU A 328 12.67 -14.22 -11.56
N TRP A 329 13.09 -13.06 -11.07
CA TRP A 329 14.09 -12.93 -9.99
C TRP A 329 13.54 -13.26 -8.61
N CYS A 330 12.26 -13.02 -8.30
CA CYS A 330 11.56 -13.40 -7.07
C CYS A 330 11.13 -14.87 -7.13
N CYS A 331 10.66 -15.39 -8.27
CA CYS A 331 10.51 -16.84 -8.45
C CYS A 331 11.87 -17.54 -8.42
N TRP A 332 12.93 -16.93 -8.98
CA TRP A 332 14.31 -17.38 -8.88
C TRP A 332 14.87 -17.17 -7.47
N TRP A 333 14.45 -16.17 -6.69
CA TRP A 333 14.84 -15.96 -5.29
C TRP A 333 14.11 -16.90 -4.36
N LEU A 334 12.85 -17.23 -4.60
CA LEU A 334 12.16 -18.33 -3.93
C LEU A 334 12.82 -19.67 -4.30
N LEU A 335 13.20 -19.87 -5.56
CA LEU A 335 14.02 -21.02 -5.98
C LEU A 335 15.44 -20.99 -5.40
N VAL A 336 16.07 -19.84 -5.23
CA VAL A 336 17.44 -19.63 -4.71
C VAL A 336 17.43 -19.64 -3.19
N VAL A 337 16.35 -19.26 -2.50
CA VAL A 337 16.17 -19.48 -1.07
C VAL A 337 15.93 -20.98 -0.86
N VAL A 338 15.12 -21.63 -1.70
CA VAL A 338 15.01 -23.10 -1.68
C VAL A 338 16.35 -23.78 -2.04
N LEU A 339 17.16 -23.27 -2.99
CA LEU A 339 18.43 -23.88 -3.41
C LEU A 339 19.61 -23.53 -2.49
N VAL A 340 19.69 -22.32 -1.95
CA VAL A 340 20.77 -21.87 -1.06
C VAL A 340 20.62 -22.49 0.33
N PHE A 341 19.39 -22.71 0.81
CA PHE A 341 19.18 -23.43 2.07
C PHE A 341 19.26 -24.96 1.93
N VAL A 342 18.96 -25.54 0.75
CA VAL A 342 19.17 -26.97 0.50
C VAL A 342 20.66 -27.34 0.31
N PHE A 343 21.54 -26.38 -0.01
CA PHE A 343 22.97 -26.65 -0.24
C PHE A 343 23.93 -26.19 0.86
N PHE A 344 23.47 -25.49 1.92
CA PHE A 344 24.36 -24.96 2.97
C PHE A 344 24.18 -25.55 4.38
N ASP A 345 23.51 -26.69 4.53
CA ASP A 345 23.60 -27.48 5.76
C ASP A 345 23.87 -28.96 5.45
N GLY A 346 25.11 -29.39 5.69
CA GLY A 346 25.45 -30.81 5.88
C GLY A 346 26.25 -31.55 4.80
N ASP A 347 27.58 -31.47 4.94
CA ASP A 347 28.58 -32.53 4.71
C ASP A 347 28.93 -33.08 3.30
N VAL A 348 30.23 -33.34 3.17
CA VAL A 348 31.01 -33.60 1.95
C VAL A 348 30.75 -35.01 1.41
N GLY A 349 30.39 -35.15 0.12
CA GLY A 349 30.18 -36.47 -0.49
C GLY A 349 30.05 -36.48 -2.01
N GLY A 350 31.15 -36.17 -2.71
CA GLY A 350 31.49 -36.62 -4.07
C GLY A 350 30.40 -36.70 -5.14
N LEU A 351 30.40 -35.74 -6.08
CA LEU A 351 30.19 -35.99 -7.51
C LEU A 351 30.70 -34.77 -8.28
N GLY A 352 31.86 -34.93 -8.92
CA GLY A 352 32.42 -33.92 -9.80
C GLY A 352 31.58 -33.76 -11.06
N VAL A 353 31.22 -32.52 -11.39
CA VAL A 353 30.83 -32.13 -12.74
C VAL A 353 31.51 -30.80 -13.04
N GLY A 354 32.31 -30.79 -14.11
CA GLY A 354 33.25 -29.73 -14.46
C GLY A 354 32.59 -28.41 -14.86
N ILE A 355 33.26 -27.33 -14.49
CA ILE A 355 32.92 -25.95 -14.85
C ILE A 355 33.50 -25.68 -16.25
N GLY A 356 32.63 -25.59 -17.26
CA GLY A 356 32.96 -25.01 -18.57
C GLY A 356 32.50 -23.55 -18.60
N GLY A 357 33.46 -22.62 -18.51
CA GLY A 357 33.17 -21.19 -18.56
C GLY A 357 32.82 -20.69 -19.97
N VAL A 358 31.96 -19.68 -20.05
CA VAL A 358 31.89 -18.75 -21.18
C VAL A 358 31.65 -17.35 -20.65
N GLY A 359 32.58 -16.45 -21.01
CA GLY A 359 32.61 -15.04 -20.64
C GLY A 359 31.59 -14.17 -21.36
N GLY A 360 31.49 -12.93 -20.88
CA GLY A 360 30.46 -11.98 -21.26
C GLY A 360 30.59 -11.32 -22.63
N GLY A 361 29.54 -10.59 -22.97
CA GLY A 361 29.48 -9.71 -24.14
C GLY A 361 28.10 -9.03 -24.25
N LEU A 362 28.03 -7.77 -23.83
CA LEU A 362 26.94 -6.84 -24.12
C LEU A 362 26.87 -6.57 -25.63
N GLY A 363 25.67 -6.57 -26.20
CA GLY A 363 25.42 -6.14 -27.58
C GLY A 363 23.93 -6.01 -27.85
N GLY A 364 23.44 -4.77 -27.93
CA GLY A 364 22.03 -4.45 -28.15
C GLY A 364 21.52 -4.85 -29.54
N ILE A 365 20.22 -5.08 -29.65
CA ILE A 365 19.53 -5.28 -30.92
C ILE A 365 18.23 -4.48 -30.90
N GLY A 366 18.17 -3.49 -31.81
CA GLY A 366 17.00 -2.69 -32.14
C GLY A 366 16.07 -3.37 -33.15
N CYS A 367 14.92 -2.71 -33.36
CA CYS A 367 13.76 -3.13 -34.13
C CYS A 367 14.05 -3.59 -35.57
N GLY A 368 13.32 -4.63 -36.02
CA GLY A 368 13.19 -5.01 -37.42
C GLY A 368 11.86 -5.73 -37.67
N GLY A 369 10.97 -5.10 -38.44
CA GLY A 369 9.69 -5.67 -38.86
C GLY A 369 9.83 -6.72 -39.96
N GLY A 370 8.87 -7.63 -40.04
CA GLY A 370 8.73 -8.61 -41.12
C GLY A 370 7.54 -9.53 -40.86
N GLY A 371 6.44 -9.29 -41.56
CA GLY A 371 5.27 -10.19 -41.56
C GLY A 371 5.53 -11.47 -42.38
N PRO A 372 4.74 -12.54 -42.18
CA PRO A 372 4.86 -13.75 -43.00
C PRO A 372 3.97 -13.67 -44.25
N SER A 373 4.60 -13.93 -45.39
CA SER A 373 3.96 -14.27 -46.66
C SER A 373 3.47 -15.72 -46.63
N VAL A 374 2.27 -15.97 -47.18
CA VAL A 374 1.85 -17.31 -47.60
C VAL A 374 1.29 -17.22 -49.02
N ALA A 375 1.73 -18.19 -49.81
CA ALA A 375 1.72 -18.23 -51.26
C ALA A 375 0.33 -18.45 -51.89
N THR A 376 0.26 -17.96 -53.12
CA THR A 376 -0.81 -18.04 -54.12
C THR A 376 -1.06 -19.45 -54.68
N GLY A 377 -2.32 -19.73 -55.02
CA GLY A 377 -2.65 -20.60 -56.16
C GLY A 377 -4.06 -21.20 -56.14
N GLY A 378 -4.90 -20.86 -57.14
CA GLY A 378 -6.03 -21.73 -57.54
C GLY A 378 -7.42 -21.12 -57.80
N ARG A 379 -7.54 -20.28 -58.83
CA ARG A 379 -8.61 -20.15 -59.87
C ARG A 379 -10.04 -20.75 -59.71
N TYR A 380 -10.99 -19.97 -60.30
CA TYR A 380 -12.27 -20.33 -60.99
C TYR A 380 -13.49 -20.64 -60.09
N VAL A 381 -14.78 -20.28 -60.31
CA VAL A 381 -15.71 -19.68 -61.32
C VAL A 381 -16.87 -19.09 -60.46
N GLY A 382 -17.50 -17.91 -60.64
CA GLY A 382 -18.34 -17.42 -61.74
C GLY A 382 -19.85 -17.69 -61.53
N ARG A 383 -20.62 -16.61 -61.29
CA ARG A 383 -22.09 -16.40 -61.40
C ARG A 383 -23.01 -17.21 -60.44
N TYR A 384 -24.12 -16.70 -59.91
CA TYR A 384 -25.03 -15.59 -60.24
C TYR A 384 -25.48 -14.87 -58.97
#